data_AF-A0A1I6EDX4-F1
#
_entry.id   AF-A0A1I6EDX4-F1
#
_cell.length_a   1.000
_cell.length_b   1.000
_cell.length_c   1.000
_cell.angle_alpha   90.00
_cell.angle_beta   90.00
_cell.angle_gamma   90.00
#
_symmetry.space_group_name_H-M   'P 1'
#
loop_
_entity.id
_entity.type
_entity.pdbx_description
1 polymer ?
#
loop_
_entity_poly.entity_id
_entity_poly.type
_entity_poly.pdbx_seq_one_letter_code
_entity_poly.pdbx_strand_id
1 'polypeptide(L)'
;MSVLHELESVFSSPSFRQQVGETLAGESLELFREGLKDNDAFIRESCRIMAQALRDKALGELDEEDVTVAIAGQKALLQIQLNNAEIATRTRMQNIVDKLITLSLATLIHAL
;
A
#
# COMPACT_ATOMS: atom_id res chain seq x y z
N MET A 1 16.65 9.88 -12.60
CA MET A 1 16.51 10.29 -11.18
C MET A 1 15.52 9.34 -10.52
N SER A 2 15.51 9.23 -9.18
CA SER A 2 14.50 8.43 -8.48
C SER A 2 13.19 9.21 -8.40
N VAL A 3 12.04 8.56 -8.60
CA VAL A 3 10.70 9.19 -8.50
C VAL A 3 10.51 9.92 -7.17
N LEU A 4 11.10 9.40 -6.08
CA LEU A 4 11.05 10.03 -4.78
C LEU A 4 11.73 11.40 -4.76
N HIS A 5 12.89 11.53 -5.42
CA HIS A 5 13.61 12.82 -5.47
C HIS A 5 12.79 13.85 -6.25
N GLU A 6 12.22 13.45 -7.38
CA GLU A 6 11.37 14.32 -8.19
C GLU A 6 10.12 14.75 -7.39
N LEU A 7 9.48 13.83 -6.68
CA LEU A 7 8.34 14.13 -5.83
C LEU A 7 8.72 15.03 -4.64
N GLU A 8 9.86 14.78 -4.00
CA GLU A 8 10.42 15.62 -2.94
C GLU A 8 10.64 17.05 -3.41
N SER A 9 11.12 17.25 -4.64
CA SER A 9 11.32 18.58 -5.21
C SER A 9 10.01 19.35 -5.39
N VAL A 10 8.96 18.65 -5.83
CA VAL A 10 7.60 19.22 -6.00
C VAL A 10 7.00 19.58 -4.63
N PHE A 11 7.01 18.62 -3.70
CA PHE A 11 6.41 18.74 -2.38
C PHE A 11 7.17 19.70 -1.46
N SER A 12 8.44 19.98 -1.76
CA SER A 12 9.24 20.99 -1.05
C SER A 12 9.12 22.38 -1.66
N SER A 13 8.42 22.53 -2.78
CA SER A 13 8.26 23.85 -3.41
C SER A 13 7.35 24.75 -2.56
N PRO A 14 7.72 26.03 -2.34
CA PRO A 14 6.95 26.94 -1.50
C PRO A 14 5.51 27.15 -2.00
N SER A 15 5.32 27.22 -3.32
CA SER A 15 4.00 27.38 -3.94
C SER A 15 3.09 26.19 -3.67
N PHE A 16 3.62 24.96 -3.76
CA PHE A 16 2.85 23.75 -3.46
C PHE A 16 2.49 23.68 -1.98
N ARG A 17 3.44 23.95 -1.08
CA ARG A 17 3.21 23.93 0.37
C ARG A 17 2.22 24.99 0.83
N GLN A 18 2.24 26.18 0.21
CA GLN A 18 1.25 27.21 0.48
C GLN A 18 -0.17 26.79 0.08
N GLN A 19 -0.31 26.00 -0.98
CA GLN A 19 -1.60 25.55 -1.51
C GLN A 19 -2.16 24.33 -0.77
N VAL A 20 -1.30 23.35 -0.45
CA VAL A 20 -1.69 22.05 0.14
C VAL A 20 -1.58 22.06 1.67
N GLY A 21 -0.76 22.95 2.23
CA GLY A 21 -0.43 23.01 3.64
C GLY A 21 0.83 22.20 3.99
N GLU A 22 1.66 22.77 4.86
CA GLU A 22 2.94 22.19 5.29
C GLU A 22 2.79 20.79 5.89
N THR A 23 1.79 20.57 6.75
CA THR A 23 1.55 19.29 7.42
C THR A 23 1.19 18.19 6.42
N LEU A 24 0.23 18.45 5.52
CA LEU A 24 -0.23 17.44 4.57
C LEU A 24 0.87 17.07 3.56
N ALA A 25 1.65 18.04 3.10
CA ALA A 25 2.80 17.79 2.25
C ALA A 25 3.89 16.98 2.97
N GLY A 26 4.16 17.29 4.24
CA GLY A 26 5.13 16.58 5.07
C GLY A 26 4.75 15.12 5.31
N GLU A 27 3.55 14.88 5.84
CA GLU A 27 3.04 13.53 6.14
C GLU A 27 2.99 12.65 4.88
N SER A 28 2.54 13.20 3.75
CA SER A 28 2.50 12.47 2.48
C SER A 28 3.90 12.02 2.05
N LEU A 29 4.89 12.91 2.17
CA LEU A 29 6.26 12.63 1.77
C LEU A 29 6.91 11.57 2.66
N GLU A 30 6.64 11.59 3.96
CA GLU A 30 7.11 10.57 4.90
C GLU A 30 6.54 9.19 4.55
N LEU A 31 5.24 9.10 4.27
CA LEU A 31 4.61 7.85 3.82
C LEU A 31 5.21 7.34 2.49
N PHE A 32 5.52 8.23 1.54
CA PHE A 32 6.21 7.82 0.32
C PHE A 32 7.63 7.29 0.59
N ARG A 33 8.37 7.91 1.51
CA ARG A 33 9.72 7.45 1.89
C ARG A 33 9.69 6.07 2.54
N GLU A 34 8.73 5.82 3.42
CA GLU A 34 8.54 4.54 4.08
C GLU A 34 8.09 3.49 3.08
N GLY A 35 6.99 3.75 2.36
CA GLY A 35 6.39 2.80 1.44
C GLY A 35 7.30 2.38 0.29
N LEU A 36 8.10 3.30 -0.26
CA LEU A 36 9.07 2.97 -1.32
C LEU A 36 10.25 2.10 -0.82
N LYS A 37 10.48 2.05 0.50
CA LYS A 37 11.51 1.20 1.14
C LYS A 37 10.92 -0.03 1.82
N ASP A 38 9.62 -0.25 1.73
CA ASP A 38 8.94 -1.36 2.40
C ASP A 38 9.46 -2.72 1.89
N ASN A 39 9.37 -3.76 2.72
CA ASN A 39 9.75 -5.11 2.33
C ASN A 39 8.71 -5.77 1.41
N ASP A 40 7.45 -5.37 1.51
CA ASP A 40 6.37 -5.85 0.66
C ASP A 40 6.42 -5.19 -0.72
N ALA A 41 6.43 -6.02 -1.77
CA ALA A 41 6.52 -5.55 -3.15
C ALA A 41 5.25 -4.79 -3.60
N PHE A 42 4.08 -5.16 -3.09
CA PHE A 42 2.83 -4.47 -3.38
C PHE A 42 2.87 -3.05 -2.81
N ILE A 43 3.32 -2.89 -1.55
CA ILE A 43 3.45 -1.56 -0.93
C ILE A 43 4.39 -0.67 -1.74
N ARG A 44 5.60 -1.17 -2.06
CA ARG A 44 6.57 -0.42 -2.87
C ARG A 44 6.00 0.02 -4.21
N GLU A 45 5.33 -0.89 -4.91
CA GLU A 45 4.80 -0.63 -6.25
C GLU A 45 3.63 0.35 -6.23
N SER A 46 2.70 0.21 -5.27
CA SER A 46 1.60 1.15 -5.09
C SER A 46 2.10 2.56 -4.78
N CYS A 47 3.07 2.69 -3.88
CA CYS A 47 3.70 3.98 -3.59
C CYS A 47 4.43 4.55 -4.81
N ARG A 48 5.10 3.71 -5.61
CA ARG A 48 5.76 4.14 -6.86
C ARG A 48 4.75 4.69 -7.86
N ILE A 49 3.64 4.00 -8.09
CA ILE A 49 2.58 4.43 -9.03
C ILE A 49 1.96 5.75 -8.60
N MET A 50 1.59 5.89 -7.31
CA MET A 50 1.01 7.13 -6.81
C MET A 50 2.01 8.30 -6.86
N ALA A 51 3.29 8.05 -6.53
CA ALA A 51 4.34 9.06 -6.64
C ALA A 51 4.53 9.53 -8.09
N GLN A 52 4.49 8.61 -9.05
CA GLN A 52 4.56 8.95 -10.48
C GLN A 52 3.37 9.79 -10.91
N ALA A 53 2.13 9.37 -10.60
CA ALA A 53 0.94 10.12 -10.98
C ALA A 53 0.95 11.56 -10.43
N LEU A 54 1.34 11.74 -9.17
CA LEU A 54 1.44 13.06 -8.54
C LEU A 54 2.56 13.91 -9.15
N ARG A 55 3.70 13.30 -9.49
CA ARG A 55 4.79 13.99 -10.17
C ARG A 55 4.38 14.42 -11.58
N ASP A 56 3.76 13.53 -12.34
CA ASP A 56 3.35 13.78 -13.72
C ASP A 56 2.29 14.90 -13.76
N LYS A 57 1.38 14.92 -12.78
CA LYS A 57 0.44 16.03 -12.57
C LYS A 57 1.14 17.35 -12.28
N ALA A 58 2.15 17.34 -11.42
CA ALA A 58 2.91 18.54 -11.09
C ALA A 58 3.72 19.08 -12.28
N LEU A 59 4.14 18.20 -13.19
CA LEU A 59 4.78 18.57 -14.46
C LEU A 59 3.77 18.97 -15.56
N GLY A 60 2.47 18.79 -15.33
CA GLY A 60 1.42 19.05 -16.31
C GLY A 60 1.27 17.97 -17.38
N GLU A 61 1.87 16.80 -17.17
CA GLU A 61 1.77 15.63 -18.07
C GLU A 61 0.46 14.85 -17.86
N LEU A 62 -0.11 14.90 -16.66
CA LEU A 62 -1.43 14.36 -16.32
C LEU A 62 -2.36 15.46 -15.83
N ASP A 63 -3.65 15.30 -16.11
CA ASP A 63 -4.67 16.15 -15.50
C ASP A 63 -5.16 15.61 -14.14
N GLU A 64 -6.12 16.29 -13.53
CA GLU A 64 -6.65 15.88 -12.23
C GLU A 64 -7.50 14.59 -12.31
N GLU A 65 -8.18 14.37 -13.43
CA GLU A 65 -9.00 13.18 -13.66
C GLU A 65 -8.11 11.94 -13.80
N ASP A 66 -7.01 12.05 -14.55
CA ASP A 66 -6.02 10.99 -14.70
C ASP A 66 -5.45 10.53 -13.35
N VAL A 67 -5.05 11.48 -12.49
CA VAL A 67 -4.53 11.19 -11.15
C VAL A 67 -5.60 10.58 -10.27
N THR A 68 -6.83 11.08 -10.35
CA THR A 68 -7.97 10.56 -9.58
C THR A 68 -8.24 9.10 -9.94
N VAL A 69 -8.22 8.76 -11.24
CA VAL A 69 -8.37 7.39 -11.73
C VAL A 69 -7.22 6.51 -11.24
N ALA A 70 -5.98 6.98 -11.31
CA ALA A 70 -4.82 6.24 -10.82
C ALA A 70 -4.92 5.90 -9.32
N ILE A 71 -5.27 6.90 -8.49
CA ILE A 71 -5.45 6.73 -7.03
C ILE A 71 -6.63 5.81 -6.73
N ALA A 72 -7.75 5.96 -7.43
CA ALA A 72 -8.92 5.08 -7.27
C ALA A 72 -8.58 3.62 -7.62
N GLY A 73 -7.80 3.41 -8.68
CA GLY A 73 -7.28 2.10 -9.06
C GLY A 73 -6.41 1.49 -7.97
N GLN A 74 -5.47 2.25 -7.40
CA GLN A 74 -4.64 1.77 -6.28
C GLN A 74 -5.47 1.43 -5.03
N LYS A 75 -6.50 2.23 -4.72
CA LYS A 75 -7.42 1.94 -3.62
C LYS A 75 -8.19 0.63 -3.83
N ALA A 76 -8.66 0.36 -5.05
CA ALA A 76 -9.33 -0.89 -5.39
C ALA A 76 -8.39 -2.09 -5.25
N LEU A 77 -7.15 -1.96 -5.75
CA LEU A 77 -6.12 -3.00 -5.62
C LEU A 77 -5.75 -3.27 -4.16
N LEU A 78 -5.63 -2.23 -3.34
CA LEU A 78 -5.39 -2.37 -1.90
C LEU A 78 -6.50 -3.19 -1.23
N GLN A 79 -7.76 -2.92 -1.56
CA GLN A 79 -8.88 -3.69 -1.01
C GLN A 79 -8.82 -5.16 -1.41
N ILE A 80 -8.48 -5.46 -2.67
CA ILE A 80 -8.29 -6.82 -3.15
C ILE A 80 -7.17 -7.52 -2.38
N GLN A 81 -6.03 -6.85 -2.20
CA GLN A 81 -4.88 -7.41 -1.50
C GLN A 81 -5.19 -7.71 -0.03
N LEU A 82 -5.89 -6.81 0.66
CA LEU A 82 -6.33 -7.02 2.04
C LEU A 82 -7.27 -8.22 2.16
N ASN A 83 -8.26 -8.32 1.27
CA ASN A 83 -9.20 -9.45 1.25
C ASN A 83 -8.46 -10.78 1.00
N ASN A 84 -7.52 -10.80 0.05
CA ASN A 84 -6.73 -11.99 -0.26
C ASN A 84 -5.85 -12.41 0.93
N ALA A 85 -5.22 -11.45 1.62
CA ALA A 85 -4.41 -11.71 2.81
C ALA A 85 -5.26 -12.28 3.96
N GLU A 86 -6.49 -11.76 4.16
CA GLU A 86 -7.42 -12.29 5.15
C GLU A 86 -7.82 -13.73 4.83
N ILE A 87 -8.19 -14.01 3.58
CA ILE A 87 -8.54 -15.36 3.12
C ILE A 87 -7.37 -16.32 3.34
N ALA A 88 -6.15 -15.95 2.91
CA ALA A 88 -4.97 -16.79 3.08
C ALA A 88 -4.69 -17.09 4.56
N THR A 89 -4.84 -16.09 5.43
CA THR A 89 -4.66 -16.25 6.86
C THR A 89 -5.71 -17.18 7.46
N ARG A 90 -6.99 -16.99 7.08
CA ARG A 90 -8.10 -17.86 7.50
C ARG A 90 -7.89 -19.31 7.07
N THR A 91 -7.54 -19.54 5.80
CA THR A 91 -7.25 -20.87 5.27
C THR A 91 -6.09 -21.52 6.01
N ARG A 92 -5.02 -20.77 6.31
CA ARG A 92 -3.88 -21.31 7.08
C ARG A 92 -4.28 -21.70 8.50
N MET A 93 -5.11 -20.91 9.18
CA MET A 93 -5.61 -21.25 10.51
C MET A 93 -6.46 -22.52 10.49
N GLN A 94 -7.36 -22.68 9.51
CA GLN A 94 -8.16 -23.89 9.36
C GLN A 94 -7.28 -25.12 9.07
N ASN A 95 -6.32 -25.00 8.15
CA ASN A 95 -5.48 -26.14 7.76
C ASN A 95 -4.53 -26.60 8.86
N ILE A 96 -4.06 -25.68 9.71
CA ILE A 96 -3.08 -26.00 10.75
C ILE A 96 -3.77 -26.21 12.09
N VAL A 97 -4.42 -25.17 12.62
CA VAL A 97 -4.91 -25.16 14.01
C VAL A 97 -6.13 -26.06 14.15
N ASP A 98 -7.15 -25.88 13.29
CA ASP A 98 -8.38 -26.68 13.36
C ASP A 98 -8.09 -28.16 13.06
N LYS A 99 -7.22 -28.43 12.08
CA LYS A 99 -6.77 -29.80 11.80
C LYS A 99 -6.01 -30.40 12.97
N LEU A 100 -5.11 -29.65 13.61
CA LEU A 100 -4.37 -30.13 14.77
C LEU A 100 -5.30 -30.42 15.96
N ILE A 101 -6.30 -29.58 16.20
CA ILE A 101 -7.33 -29.82 17.22
C ILE A 101 -8.05 -31.14 16.93
N THR A 102 -8.54 -31.31 15.70
CA THR A 102 -9.25 -32.52 15.25
C THR A 102 -8.40 -33.77 15.45
N LEU A 103 -7.13 -33.73 15.00
CA LEU A 103 -6.21 -34.87 15.13
C LEU A 103 -5.85 -35.17 16.59
N SER A 104 -5.67 -34.15 17.39
CA SER A 104 -5.37 -34.30 18.82
C SER A 104 -6.55 -34.97 19.54
N LEU A 105 -7.78 -34.52 19.30
CA LEU A 105 -8.98 -35.13 19.87
C LEU A 105 -9.13 -36.60 19.43
N ALA A 106 -8.96 -36.89 18.14
CA ALA A 106 -9.01 -38.27 17.64
C ALA A 106 -7.94 -39.15 18.30
N THR A 107 -6.73 -38.63 18.47
CA THR A 107 -5.64 -39.34 19.15
C THR A 107 -5.99 -39.63 20.61
N LEU A 108 -6.56 -38.67 21.34
CA LEU A 108 -7.01 -38.88 22.72
C LEU A 108 -8.11 -39.94 22.83
N ILE A 109 -9.01 -40.04 21.84
CA ILE A 109 -10.11 -41.02 21.86
C ILE A 109 -9.61 -42.44 21.51
N HIS A 110 -8.61 -42.56 20.64
CA HIS A 110 -8.21 -43.85 20.07
C HIS A 110 -6.93 -44.45 20.66
N ALA A 111 -6.05 -43.64 21.24
CA ALA A 111 -4.72 -44.06 21.69
C ALA A 111 -4.48 -43.89 23.21
N LEU A 112 -5.40 -43.21 23.91
CA LEU A 112 -5.51 -43.19 25.37
C LEU A 112 -6.79 -43.91 25.78
#